data_AF-A0A551Z6Y0-F1
#
_entry.id   AF-A0A551Z6Y0-F1
#
_cell.length_a   1.000
_cell.length_b   1.000
_cell.length_c   1.000
_cell.angle_alpha   90.00
_cell.angle_beta   90.00
_cell.angle_gamma   90.00
#
_symmetry.space_group_name_H-M   'P 1'
#
loop_
_entity.id
_entity.type
_entity.pdbx_description
1 polymer ?
#
loop_
_entity_poly.entity_id
_entity_poly.type
_entity_poly.pdbx_seq_one_letter_code
_entity_poly.pdbx_strand_id
1 'polypeptide(L)'
;MMTTNKLTKTLASGSLAIGVLAGAVLTATCANAAQLSAKWFEFKNGTSLSVGDKKVTYVDIGVDDDVIRNDDEIELMEMGDEYQVLFTPKGSPFSLSAAFSYTIEITNPDPLKYFKGVQVDSDVNVNSPVGYGKVEKTLAEVPGFILTSTNGLPDPNGDFSYLSGHLRKLTVTDKITPNTSGTPVLNSLSNKFLQATKKVPEPGTILGLLAVGGLGLGSRFNKQK
;
A
#
# COMPACT_ATOMS: atom_id res chain seq x y z
N MET A 1 -30.15 -50.15 13.75
CA MET A 1 -30.13 -48.77 14.28
C MET A 1 -28.67 -48.36 14.41
N MET A 2 -28.33 -47.19 13.85
CA MET A 2 -27.00 -46.76 13.39
C MET A 2 -26.02 -46.50 14.54
N THR A 3 -24.81 -47.08 14.49
CA THR A 3 -23.68 -46.76 15.38
C THR A 3 -22.76 -45.74 14.69
N THR A 4 -22.67 -44.52 15.23
CA THR A 4 -21.75 -43.47 14.75
C THR A 4 -20.39 -43.58 15.43
N ASN A 5 -19.33 -43.77 14.64
CA ASN A 5 -17.93 -43.67 15.07
C ASN A 5 -17.55 -42.20 15.36
N LYS A 6 -17.00 -41.95 16.55
CA LYS A 6 -16.34 -40.67 16.91
C LYS A 6 -14.90 -40.70 16.41
N LEU A 7 -14.59 -39.92 15.37
CA LEU A 7 -13.22 -39.61 14.96
C LEU A 7 -12.68 -38.46 15.82
N THR A 8 -11.91 -38.79 16.85
CA THR A 8 -11.06 -37.83 17.58
C THR A 8 -9.80 -37.61 16.77
N LYS A 9 -9.71 -36.50 16.03
CA LYS A 9 -8.46 -36.02 15.44
C LYS A 9 -7.82 -34.99 16.38
N THR A 10 -7.03 -35.47 17.33
CA THR A 10 -6.07 -34.65 18.06
C THR A 10 -4.92 -34.34 17.11
N LEU A 11 -4.85 -33.12 16.58
CA LEU A 11 -3.63 -32.63 15.94
C LEU A 11 -2.70 -32.18 17.05
N ALA A 12 -1.71 -33.04 17.33
CA ALA A 12 -0.54 -32.68 18.11
C ALA A 12 0.20 -31.55 17.39
N SER A 13 0.10 -30.33 17.92
CA SER A 13 0.97 -29.21 17.55
C SER A 13 2.36 -29.50 18.11
N GLY A 14 3.14 -30.28 17.36
CA GLY A 14 4.56 -30.44 17.58
C GLY A 14 5.25 -29.10 17.37
N SER A 15 5.86 -28.58 18.43
CA SER A 15 6.79 -27.48 18.40
C SER A 15 7.94 -27.79 17.43
N LEU A 16 7.93 -27.16 16.26
CA LEU A 16 9.12 -27.04 15.43
C LEU A 16 9.77 -25.71 15.78
N ALA A 17 10.76 -25.78 16.69
CA ALA A 17 11.77 -24.75 16.81
C ALA A 17 12.59 -24.74 15.51
N ILE A 18 12.33 -23.77 14.65
CA ILE A 18 13.11 -23.54 13.44
C ILE A 18 14.00 -22.33 13.72
N GLY A 19 15.29 -22.60 13.93
CA GLY A 19 16.32 -21.57 13.93
C GLY A 19 16.34 -20.90 12.55
N VAL A 20 15.97 -19.62 12.52
CA VAL A 20 15.96 -18.84 11.29
C VAL A 20 17.40 -18.41 10.98
N LEU A 21 18.00 -19.08 9.99
CA LEU A 21 19.07 -18.50 9.19
C LEU A 21 18.47 -17.33 8.40
N ALA A 22 19.21 -16.22 8.30
CA ALA A 22 18.81 -15.04 7.55
C ALA A 22 18.38 -15.38 6.10
N GLY A 23 17.18 -14.95 5.70
CA GLY A 23 16.74 -14.95 4.30
C GLY A 23 15.62 -15.91 3.90
N ALA A 24 14.75 -16.37 4.82
CA ALA A 24 13.58 -17.19 4.44
C ALA A 24 12.26 -16.40 4.61
N VAL A 25 11.73 -15.90 3.49
CA VAL A 25 10.35 -15.39 3.39
C VAL A 25 9.41 -16.60 3.43
N LEU A 26 8.66 -16.75 4.52
CA LEU A 26 7.65 -17.79 4.68
C LEU A 26 6.32 -17.27 4.13
N THR A 27 5.95 -17.66 2.90
CA THR A 27 4.60 -17.44 2.38
C THR A 27 3.69 -18.61 2.76
N ALA A 28 2.72 -18.38 3.64
CA ALA A 28 1.65 -19.34 3.91
C ALA A 28 0.41 -18.96 3.10
N THR A 29 0.07 -19.80 2.12
CA THR A 29 -1.06 -19.58 1.20
C THR A 29 -2.36 -20.13 1.77
N CYS A 30 -3.27 -19.24 2.16
CA CYS A 30 -4.71 -19.42 1.95
C CYS A 30 -5.42 -18.04 2.03
N ALA A 31 -6.01 -17.63 0.90
CA ALA A 31 -6.38 -16.25 0.52
C ALA A 31 -5.13 -15.37 0.30
N ASN A 32 -4.71 -15.20 -0.97
CA ASN A 32 -3.44 -14.57 -1.36
C ASN A 32 -3.41 -13.04 -1.12
N ALA A 33 -3.58 -12.58 0.12
CA ALA A 33 -2.91 -11.37 0.56
C ALA A 33 -1.44 -11.75 0.72
N ALA A 34 -0.66 -11.52 -0.33
CA ALA A 34 0.79 -11.61 -0.20
C ALA A 34 1.20 -10.43 0.71
N GLN A 35 1.87 -10.74 1.82
CA GLN A 35 2.40 -9.74 2.73
C GLN A 35 3.88 -10.03 2.98
N LEU A 36 4.66 -8.97 3.12
CA LEU A 36 6.08 -9.06 3.44
C LEU A 36 6.46 -7.95 4.40
N SER A 37 7.02 -8.33 5.55
CA SER A 37 7.51 -7.43 6.59
C SER A 37 9.02 -7.47 6.71
N ALA A 38 9.63 -6.35 7.08
CA ALA A 38 11.01 -6.27 7.53
C ALA A 38 11.11 -5.40 8.79
N LYS A 39 12.16 -5.62 9.57
CA LYS A 39 12.50 -4.70 10.66
C LYS A 39 13.01 -3.38 10.08
N TRP A 40 12.80 -2.29 10.80
CA TRP A 40 13.19 -0.95 10.36
C TRP A 40 14.67 -0.88 10.02
N PHE A 41 15.53 -1.46 10.88
CA PHE A 41 16.97 -1.51 10.63
C PHE A 41 17.30 -2.23 9.31
N GLU A 42 16.65 -3.35 9.02
CA GLU A 42 16.90 -4.11 7.79
C GLU A 42 16.45 -3.31 6.55
N PHE A 43 15.28 -2.67 6.65
CA PHE A 43 14.72 -1.84 5.61
C PHE A 43 15.59 -0.61 5.30
N LYS A 44 15.99 0.12 6.35
CA LYS A 44 16.90 1.28 6.26
C LYS A 44 18.26 0.91 5.65
N ASN A 45 18.76 -0.30 5.93
CA ASN A 45 20.02 -0.80 5.37
C ASN A 45 19.89 -1.47 3.99
N GLY A 46 18.77 -1.25 3.27
CA GLY A 46 18.63 -1.63 1.86
C GLY A 46 17.80 -2.88 1.59
N THR A 47 17.18 -3.49 2.60
CA THR A 47 16.19 -4.55 2.36
C THR A 47 14.94 -3.95 1.71
N SER A 48 14.66 -4.30 0.45
CA SER A 48 13.42 -3.90 -0.21
C SER A 48 12.30 -4.90 0.03
N LEU A 49 11.08 -4.41 0.23
CA LEU A 49 9.88 -5.26 0.29
C LEU A 49 9.29 -5.40 -1.12
N SER A 50 9.03 -6.63 -1.59
CA SER A 50 8.41 -6.86 -2.89
C SER A 50 7.23 -7.83 -2.76
N VAL A 51 6.06 -7.38 -3.23
CA VAL A 51 4.79 -8.11 -3.17
C VAL A 51 4.02 -7.83 -4.46
N GLY A 52 3.56 -8.88 -5.13
CA GLY A 52 2.87 -8.74 -6.42
C GLY A 52 3.74 -8.01 -7.44
N ASP A 53 3.20 -6.94 -8.03
CA ASP A 53 3.93 -6.03 -8.92
C ASP A 53 4.49 -4.78 -8.23
N LYS A 54 4.54 -4.75 -6.89
CA LYS A 54 5.10 -3.64 -6.12
C LYS A 54 6.44 -3.96 -5.51
N LYS A 55 7.28 -2.92 -5.45
CA LYS A 55 8.50 -2.89 -4.67
C LYS A 55 8.59 -1.61 -3.86
N VAL A 56 8.90 -1.75 -2.58
CA VAL A 56 9.09 -0.67 -1.62
C VAL A 56 10.55 -0.64 -1.16
N THR A 57 11.18 0.52 -1.24
CA THR A 57 12.60 0.70 -0.90
C THR A 57 12.81 1.97 -0.09
N TYR A 58 13.57 1.90 1.00
CA TYR A 58 13.95 3.05 1.80
C TYR A 58 14.66 4.12 0.97
N VAL A 59 14.42 5.39 1.27
CA VAL A 59 15.15 6.52 0.69
C VAL A 59 15.52 7.50 1.79
N ASP A 60 16.81 7.78 1.91
CA ASP A 60 17.30 8.88 2.73
C ASP A 60 17.21 10.19 1.93
N ILE A 61 16.33 11.08 2.38
CA ILE A 61 16.19 12.44 1.84
C ILE A 61 16.44 13.51 2.91
N GLY A 62 17.22 13.20 3.95
CA GLY A 62 17.53 14.14 5.03
C GLY A 62 16.36 14.40 5.97
N VAL A 63 15.54 13.37 6.22
CA VAL A 63 14.46 13.37 7.21
C VAL A 63 14.95 12.81 8.54
N ASP A 64 14.32 13.23 9.64
CA ASP A 64 14.67 12.77 10.99
C ASP A 64 14.01 11.43 11.31
N ASP A 65 14.73 10.34 11.00
CA ASP A 65 14.30 8.97 11.23
C ASP A 65 15.11 8.25 12.34
N ASP A 66 16.05 8.94 12.99
CA ASP A 66 16.97 8.37 13.99
C ASP A 66 16.26 7.92 15.27
N VAL A 67 15.07 8.45 15.52
CA VAL A 67 14.21 8.08 16.65
C VAL A 67 13.38 6.82 16.38
N ILE A 68 13.33 6.33 15.14
CA ILE A 68 12.63 5.09 14.80
C ILE A 68 13.51 3.92 15.26
N ARG A 69 12.93 3.01 16.03
CA ARG A 69 13.70 1.93 16.65
C ARG A 69 13.97 0.83 15.64
N ASN A 70 15.10 0.17 15.82
CA ASN A 70 15.53 -0.91 14.94
C ASN A 70 14.56 -2.11 14.89
N ASP A 71 13.75 -2.30 15.93
CA ASP A 71 12.75 -3.36 16.04
C ASP A 71 11.35 -2.95 15.57
N ASP A 72 11.11 -1.66 15.28
CA ASP A 72 9.88 -1.23 14.61
C ASP A 72 9.76 -1.95 13.25
N GLU A 73 8.54 -2.18 12.77
CA GLU A 73 8.29 -2.97 11.56
C GLU A 73 7.72 -2.12 10.43
N ILE A 74 8.14 -2.45 9.21
CA ILE A 74 7.49 -1.97 7.99
C ILE A 74 7.05 -3.16 7.15
N GLU A 75 5.85 -3.09 6.63
CA GLU A 75 5.19 -4.16 5.90
C GLU A 75 4.57 -3.63 4.60
N LEU A 76 4.60 -4.48 3.56
CA LEU A 76 3.90 -4.27 2.31
C LEU A 76 2.86 -5.38 2.14
N MET A 77 1.62 -5.00 1.87
CA MET A 77 0.48 -5.90 1.65
C MET A 77 -0.18 -5.64 0.29
N GLU A 78 -0.62 -6.71 -0.36
CA GLU A 78 -1.46 -6.67 -1.58
C GLU A 78 -2.90 -7.05 -1.26
N MET A 79 -3.85 -6.22 -1.70
CA MET A 79 -5.29 -6.34 -1.48
C MET A 79 -6.06 -6.09 -2.80
N GLY A 80 -5.83 -6.96 -3.79
CA GLY A 80 -6.41 -6.79 -5.12
C GLY A 80 -5.75 -5.64 -5.88
N ASP A 81 -6.52 -4.60 -6.21
CA ASP A 81 -5.99 -3.39 -6.87
C ASP A 81 -5.43 -2.37 -5.87
N GLU A 82 -5.47 -2.67 -4.57
CA GLU A 82 -4.93 -1.82 -3.52
C GLU A 82 -3.67 -2.44 -2.91
N TYR A 83 -2.69 -1.59 -2.62
CA TYR A 83 -1.49 -1.96 -1.89
C TYR A 83 -1.36 -1.10 -0.65
N GLN A 84 -0.92 -1.68 0.45
CA GLN A 84 -0.76 -0.97 1.72
C GLN A 84 0.67 -1.10 2.21
N VAL A 85 1.28 0.04 2.53
CA VAL A 85 2.51 0.10 3.31
C VAL A 85 2.13 0.43 4.74
N LEU A 86 2.46 -0.46 5.67
CA LEU A 86 2.14 -0.34 7.08
C LEU A 86 3.42 -0.19 7.88
N PHE A 87 3.51 0.86 8.68
CA PHE A 87 4.55 1.04 9.68
C PHE A 87 3.96 0.80 11.07
N THR A 88 4.60 -0.06 11.86
CA THR A 88 4.15 -0.46 13.20
C THR A 88 5.28 -0.26 14.20
N PRO A 89 5.19 0.74 15.10
CA PRO A 89 6.10 0.86 16.22
C PRO A 89 6.01 -0.37 17.15
N LYS A 90 7.14 -0.96 17.55
CA LYS A 90 7.20 -2.11 18.47
C LYS A 90 7.69 -1.74 19.86
N GLY A 91 7.10 -2.33 20.89
CA GLY A 91 7.51 -2.11 22.28
C GLY A 91 6.61 -1.12 23.02
N SER A 92 7.05 -0.71 24.22
CA SER A 92 6.27 0.12 25.15
C SER A 92 5.74 1.42 24.52
N PRO A 93 4.59 1.94 24.99
CA PRO A 93 3.95 3.14 24.45
C PRO A 93 4.95 4.30 24.40
N PHE A 94 5.25 4.76 23.18
CA PHE A 94 6.21 5.82 22.90
C PHE A 94 5.55 6.87 22.00
N SER A 95 5.66 8.14 22.38
CA SER A 95 5.26 9.25 21.52
C SER A 95 6.36 9.47 20.47
N LEU A 96 6.21 8.80 19.34
CA LEU A 96 7.11 8.93 18.20
C LEU A 96 6.87 10.26 17.48
N SER A 97 7.91 11.08 17.36
CA SER A 97 7.96 12.25 16.48
C SER A 97 9.07 12.03 15.48
N ALA A 98 8.74 11.60 14.27
CA ALA A 98 9.71 11.16 13.27
C ALA A 98 9.25 11.55 11.87
N ALA A 99 10.18 11.55 10.93
CA ALA A 99 9.87 11.55 9.51
C ALA A 99 10.71 10.51 8.79
N PHE A 100 10.12 9.77 7.86
CA PHE A 100 10.84 8.80 7.06
C PHE A 100 10.32 8.79 5.63
N SER A 101 11.17 8.33 4.70
CA SER A 101 10.84 8.31 3.29
C SER A 101 11.16 6.98 2.63
N TYR A 102 10.37 6.65 1.62
CA TYR A 102 10.53 5.44 0.84
C TYR A 102 9.97 5.64 -0.57
N THR A 103 10.39 4.79 -1.49
CA THR A 103 9.77 4.68 -2.81
C THR A 103 8.84 3.49 -2.87
N ILE A 104 7.75 3.61 -3.59
CA ILE A 104 6.93 2.49 -4.04
C ILE A 104 6.85 2.51 -5.56
N GLU A 105 7.21 1.40 -6.22
CA GLU A 105 7.27 1.30 -7.67
C GLU A 105 6.54 0.07 -8.22
N ILE A 106 6.00 0.19 -9.43
CA ILE A 106 5.41 -0.91 -10.20
C ILE A 106 6.54 -1.62 -10.96
N THR A 107 6.92 -2.82 -10.52
CA THR A 107 8.07 -3.57 -11.03
C THR A 107 7.81 -4.29 -12.35
N ASN A 108 6.56 -4.68 -12.61
CA ASN A 108 6.20 -5.37 -13.84
C ASN A 108 6.14 -4.36 -15.02
N PRO A 109 6.80 -4.62 -16.16
CA PRO A 109 6.91 -3.69 -17.29
C PRO A 109 5.59 -3.35 -18.00
N ASP A 110 4.43 -3.76 -17.49
CA ASP A 110 3.14 -3.35 -18.07
C ASP A 110 3.04 -1.81 -18.09
N PRO A 111 3.11 -1.18 -19.28
CA PRO A 111 3.10 0.27 -19.39
C PRO A 111 1.71 0.86 -19.14
N LEU A 112 0.68 0.01 -19.00
CA LEU A 112 -0.68 0.42 -18.75
C LEU A 112 -0.98 0.60 -17.27
N LYS A 113 -0.16 0.04 -16.37
CA LYS A 113 -0.38 0.15 -14.92
C LYS A 113 0.20 1.43 -14.34
N TYR A 114 -0.54 2.05 -13.44
CA TYR A 114 -0.14 3.28 -12.75
C TYR A 114 -0.85 3.43 -11.39
N PHE A 115 -0.28 4.27 -10.52
CA PHE A 115 -0.93 4.68 -9.28
C PHE A 115 -2.07 5.66 -9.58
N LYS A 116 -3.29 5.25 -9.27
CA LYS A 116 -4.51 6.04 -9.47
C LYS A 116 -4.84 6.89 -8.26
N GLY A 117 -4.55 6.44 -7.05
CA GLY A 117 -4.90 7.20 -5.85
C GLY A 117 -4.13 6.76 -4.62
N VAL A 118 -4.14 7.61 -3.60
CA VAL A 118 -3.47 7.38 -2.32
C VAL A 118 -4.35 7.80 -1.15
N GLN A 119 -4.14 7.15 -0.01
CA GLN A 119 -4.76 7.46 1.27
C GLN A 119 -3.70 7.33 2.37
N VAL A 120 -3.79 8.18 3.39
CA VAL A 120 -3.04 8.02 4.65
C VAL A 120 -4.03 7.75 5.77
N ASP A 121 -3.65 6.85 6.67
CA ASP A 121 -4.42 6.51 7.86
C ASP A 121 -3.44 6.26 9.01
N SER A 122 -3.85 6.54 10.23
CA SER A 122 -3.06 6.16 11.40
C SER A 122 -3.96 5.56 12.47
N ASP A 123 -3.52 4.47 13.07
CA ASP A 123 -4.14 4.00 14.30
C ASP A 123 -3.39 4.59 15.48
N VAL A 124 -4.12 5.26 16.35
CA VAL A 124 -3.56 6.01 17.47
C VAL A 124 -4.39 5.80 18.73
N ASN A 125 -3.71 5.79 19.87
CA ASN A 125 -4.40 5.84 21.15
C ASN A 125 -4.82 7.29 21.46
N VAL A 126 -6.13 7.55 21.41
CA VAL A 126 -6.74 8.86 21.67
C VAL A 126 -7.18 9.07 23.13
N ASN A 127 -6.69 8.30 24.10
CA ASN A 127 -7.05 8.44 25.52
C ASN A 127 -6.61 9.79 26.17
N SER A 128 -6.10 10.73 25.37
CA SER A 128 -5.73 12.08 25.76
C SER A 128 -6.81 13.10 25.33
N PRO A 129 -7.20 14.06 26.19
CA PRO A 129 -8.12 15.14 25.82
C PRO A 129 -7.67 16.01 24.64
N VAL A 130 -6.37 15.99 24.32
CA VAL A 130 -5.77 16.74 23.20
C VAL A 130 -5.56 15.88 21.93
N GLY A 131 -6.00 14.62 21.95
CA GLY A 131 -5.82 13.66 20.87
C GLY A 131 -4.36 13.20 20.71
N TYR A 132 -4.08 12.51 19.59
CA TYR A 132 -2.73 12.09 19.25
C TYR A 132 -1.90 13.17 18.59
N GLY A 133 -2.47 13.94 17.65
CA GLY A 133 -1.71 14.78 16.72
C GLY A 133 -2.04 14.43 15.28
N LYS A 134 -1.04 14.49 14.40
CA LYS A 134 -1.22 14.24 12.96
C LYS A 134 -0.09 13.44 12.34
N VAL A 135 -0.42 12.77 11.25
CA VAL A 135 0.55 12.19 10.31
C VAL A 135 0.30 12.80 8.94
N GLU A 136 1.34 13.40 8.37
CA GLU A 136 1.32 14.03 7.06
C GLU A 136 2.04 13.16 6.04
N LYS A 137 1.39 12.86 4.92
CA LYS A 137 1.98 12.20 3.75
C LYS A 137 2.23 13.24 2.66
N THR A 138 3.41 13.23 2.07
CA THR A 138 3.72 13.98 0.85
C THR A 138 4.27 13.07 -0.24
N LEU A 139 4.14 13.52 -1.49
CA LEU A 139 4.64 12.83 -2.68
C LEU A 139 5.56 13.76 -3.46
N ALA A 140 6.81 13.33 -3.71
CA ALA A 140 7.77 14.18 -4.41
C ALA A 140 7.36 14.47 -5.87
N GLU A 141 6.69 13.51 -6.52
CA GLU A 141 6.26 13.59 -7.92
C GLU A 141 5.03 14.48 -8.13
N VAL A 142 4.33 14.86 -7.05
CA VAL A 142 3.14 15.72 -7.10
C VAL A 142 3.34 16.90 -6.16
N PRO A 143 3.99 17.99 -6.62
CA PRO A 143 4.27 19.14 -5.77
C PRO A 143 3.00 19.73 -5.13
N GLY A 144 3.08 20.01 -3.84
CA GLY A 144 1.93 20.53 -3.06
C GLY A 144 0.90 19.48 -2.65
N PHE A 145 1.11 18.20 -3.02
CA PHE A 145 0.26 17.11 -2.55
C PHE A 145 0.57 16.78 -1.09
N ILE A 146 -0.44 16.95 -0.22
CA ILE A 146 -0.35 16.63 1.20
C ILE A 146 -1.65 15.96 1.63
N LEU A 147 -1.55 14.80 2.26
CA LEU A 147 -2.66 14.18 3.00
C LEU A 147 -2.32 14.17 4.48
N THR A 148 -3.32 14.38 5.33
CA THR A 148 -3.15 14.54 6.77
C THR A 148 -4.13 13.68 7.56
N SER A 149 -3.65 12.56 8.11
CA SER A 149 -4.41 11.81 9.12
C SER A 149 -4.35 12.55 10.44
N THR A 150 -5.50 12.97 10.97
CA THR A 150 -5.59 13.73 12.24
C THR A 150 -6.27 12.89 13.30
N ASN A 151 -5.58 12.65 14.42
CA ASN A 151 -6.08 11.82 15.52
C ASN A 151 -6.59 10.43 15.07
N GLY A 152 -5.94 9.86 14.05
CA GLY A 152 -6.27 8.57 13.48
C GLY A 152 -7.51 8.54 12.59
N LEU A 153 -7.92 9.71 12.08
CA LEU A 153 -8.92 9.78 11.02
C LEU A 153 -8.23 9.69 9.65
N PRO A 154 -8.61 8.74 8.79
CA PRO A 154 -8.02 8.59 7.47
C PRO A 154 -8.28 9.81 6.59
N ASP A 155 -7.32 10.11 5.72
CA ASP A 155 -7.41 11.16 4.72
C ASP A 155 -7.07 10.63 3.31
N PRO A 156 -8.03 10.64 2.36
CA PRO A 156 -9.45 10.96 2.56
C PRO A 156 -10.19 9.81 3.26
N ASN A 157 -11.26 10.13 3.99
CA ASN A 157 -12.02 9.13 4.74
C ASN A 157 -12.88 8.23 3.81
N GLY A 158 -12.58 6.93 3.80
CA GLY A 158 -13.36 5.92 3.05
C GLY A 158 -13.15 5.93 1.53
N ASP A 159 -12.21 6.71 1.00
CA ASP A 159 -11.89 6.79 -0.43
C ASP A 159 -10.39 7.10 -0.63
N PHE A 160 -9.98 7.38 -1.87
CA PHE A 160 -8.63 7.76 -2.26
C PHE A 160 -8.56 9.19 -2.79
N SER A 161 -7.44 9.86 -2.55
CA SER A 161 -7.10 11.09 -3.26
C SER A 161 -6.48 10.72 -4.60
N TYR A 162 -7.14 11.09 -5.69
CA TYR A 162 -6.78 10.66 -7.03
C TYR A 162 -5.59 11.45 -7.57
N LEU A 163 -4.60 10.72 -8.09
CA LEU A 163 -3.40 11.29 -8.67
C LEU A 163 -3.62 11.58 -10.16
N SER A 164 -3.20 12.76 -10.59
CA SER A 164 -3.12 13.08 -12.02
C SER A 164 -1.87 12.46 -12.63
N GLY A 165 -2.01 11.94 -13.85
CA GLY A 165 -0.90 11.31 -14.59
C GLY A 165 -0.88 9.79 -14.44
N HIS A 166 0.11 9.17 -15.08
CA HIS A 166 0.30 7.72 -15.08
C HIS A 166 1.62 7.38 -14.35
N LEU A 167 1.72 7.85 -13.10
CA LEU A 167 2.92 7.66 -12.29
C LEU A 167 3.09 6.18 -11.94
N ARG A 168 4.30 5.65 -12.15
CA ARG A 168 4.65 4.24 -11.86
C ARG A 168 5.58 4.08 -10.68
N LYS A 169 6.09 5.20 -10.17
CA LYS A 169 6.94 5.30 -9.01
C LYS A 169 6.51 6.53 -8.24
N LEU A 170 6.38 6.37 -6.93
CA LEU A 170 6.11 7.45 -5.99
C LEU A 170 7.20 7.44 -4.93
N THR A 171 7.69 8.63 -4.60
CA THR A 171 8.57 8.88 -3.47
C THR A 171 7.73 9.51 -2.38
N VAL A 172 7.51 8.72 -1.33
CA VAL A 172 6.61 9.01 -0.23
C VAL A 172 7.43 9.48 0.96
N THR A 173 6.99 10.57 1.59
CA THR A 173 7.52 11.01 2.89
C THR A 173 6.37 11.08 3.87
N ASP A 174 6.52 10.39 4.99
CA ASP A 174 5.59 10.49 6.10
C ASP A 174 6.23 11.24 7.25
N LYS A 175 5.48 12.19 7.81
CA LYS A 175 5.87 12.99 8.96
C LYS A 175 4.87 12.80 10.08
N ILE A 176 5.35 12.27 11.20
CA ILE A 176 4.58 11.95 12.40
C ILE A 176 4.79 13.08 13.41
N THR A 177 3.70 13.76 13.80
CA THR A 177 3.75 14.92 14.71
C THR A 177 2.72 14.76 15.85
N PRO A 178 3.12 14.25 17.02
CA PRO A 178 2.22 14.08 18.16
C PRO A 178 1.92 15.42 18.88
N ASN A 179 0.70 15.55 19.40
CA ASN A 179 0.23 16.63 20.27
C ASN A 179 0.73 16.35 21.70
N THR A 180 1.84 16.98 22.09
CA THR A 180 2.47 16.93 23.42
C THR A 180 3.07 15.59 23.85
N SER A 181 4.13 15.66 24.66
CA SER A 181 4.79 14.50 25.26
C SER A 181 3.96 13.97 26.44
N GLY A 182 3.50 12.72 26.40
CA GLY A 182 3.18 12.03 27.65
C GLY A 182 2.13 10.91 27.65
N THR A 183 1.36 10.68 26.60
CA THR A 183 0.37 9.58 26.59
C THR A 183 -0.10 9.11 25.21
N PRO A 184 -0.22 9.96 24.17
CA PRO A 184 -0.69 9.47 22.88
C PRO A 184 0.39 8.64 22.18
N VAL A 185 -0.04 7.48 21.67
CA VAL A 185 0.82 6.46 21.07
C VAL A 185 0.33 6.20 19.66
N LEU A 186 1.27 6.15 18.71
CA LEU A 186 1.00 5.64 17.38
C LEU A 186 1.04 4.11 17.46
N ASN A 187 -0.08 3.46 17.17
CA ASN A 187 -0.13 2.00 17.07
C ASN A 187 0.31 1.55 15.68
N SER A 188 -0.13 2.27 14.64
CA SER A 188 0.34 2.04 13.27
C SER A 188 0.10 3.26 12.37
N LEU A 189 0.86 3.31 11.27
CA LEU A 189 0.68 4.25 10.18
C LEU A 189 0.48 3.44 8.90
N SER A 190 -0.62 3.67 8.21
CA SER A 190 -1.01 2.97 7.00
C SER A 190 -1.07 3.92 5.82
N ASN A 191 -0.42 3.52 4.73
CA ASN A 191 -0.46 4.21 3.46
C ASN A 191 -1.02 3.30 2.39
N LYS A 192 -2.19 3.62 1.87
CA LYS A 192 -2.82 2.82 0.82
C LYS A 192 -2.60 3.46 -0.55
N PHE A 193 -2.40 2.61 -1.54
CA PHE A 193 -2.12 2.97 -2.93
C PHE A 193 -3.07 2.18 -3.83
N LEU A 194 -3.94 2.90 -4.53
CA LEU A 194 -4.84 2.31 -5.52
C LEU A 194 -4.12 2.24 -6.87
N GLN A 195 -4.07 1.05 -7.46
CA GLN A 195 -3.59 0.82 -8.81
C GLN A 195 -4.74 0.88 -9.82
N ALA A 196 -4.46 1.39 -11.01
CA ALA A 196 -5.33 1.21 -12.16
C ALA A 196 -4.55 0.75 -13.39
N THR A 197 -5.29 0.21 -14.34
CA THR A 197 -4.78 -0.19 -15.65
C THR A 197 -5.45 0.66 -16.72
N LYS A 198 -4.64 1.31 -17.57
CA LYS A 198 -5.13 2.06 -18.72
C LYS A 198 -5.83 1.11 -19.67
N LYS A 199 -7.13 1.33 -19.89
CA LYS A 199 -7.92 0.54 -20.83
C LYS A 199 -7.58 0.98 -22.26
N VAL A 200 -6.90 0.13 -23.02
CA VAL A 200 -6.71 0.34 -24.47
C VAL A 200 -7.95 -0.23 -25.17
N PRO A 201 -8.68 0.55 -26.00
CA PRO A 201 -9.77 -0.01 -26.80
C PRO A 201 -9.25 -1.15 -27.66
N GLU A 202 -9.90 -2.30 -27.60
CA GLU A 202 -9.51 -3.46 -28.38
C GLU A 202 -9.48 -3.11 -29.88
N PRO A 203 -8.51 -3.63 -30.67
CA PRO A 203 -8.43 -3.37 -32.10
C PRO A 203 -9.75 -3.64 -32.85
N GLY A 204 -10.51 -4.64 -32.40
CA GLY A 204 -11.83 -4.96 -32.94
C GLY A 204 -12.90 -3.87 -32.73
N THR A 205 -12.83 -3.11 -31.63
CA THR A 205 -13.75 -1.98 -31.37
C THR A 205 -13.45 -0.80 -32.31
N ILE A 206 -12.16 -0.56 -32.60
CA ILE A 206 -11.71 0.50 -33.52
C ILE A 206 -12.09 0.13 -34.96
N LEU A 207 -11.88 -1.13 -35.35
CA LEU A 207 -12.27 -1.65 -36.67
C LEU A 207 -13.80 -1.68 -36.85
N GLY A 208 -14.54 -2.04 -35.80
CA GLY A 208 -16.00 -2.00 -35.82
C GLY A 208 -16.55 -0.58 -36.03
N LEU A 209 -15.98 0.42 -35.34
CA LEU A 209 -16.33 1.83 -35.54
C LEU A 209 -15.94 2.38 -36.92
N LEU A 210 -14.77 1.99 -37.45
CA LEU A 210 -14.35 2.36 -38.81
C LEU A 210 -15.19 1.69 -39.90
N ALA A 211 -15.60 0.44 -39.71
CA ALA A 211 -16.47 -0.27 -40.64
C ALA A 211 -17.88 0.37 -40.66
N VAL A 212 -18.43 0.73 -39.50
CA VAL A 212 -19.72 1.43 -39.39
C VAL A 212 -19.63 2.86 -39.94
N GLY A 213 -18.50 3.55 -39.78
CA GLY A 213 -18.24 4.85 -40.42
C GLY A 213 -18.03 4.78 -41.94
N GLY A 214 -17.42 3.71 -42.45
CA GLY A 214 -17.21 3.46 -43.88
C GLY A 214 -18.49 3.07 -44.64
N LEU A 215 -19.43 2.40 -43.96
CA LEU A 215 -20.77 2.09 -44.50
C LEU A 215 -21.67 3.33 -44.62
N GLY A 216 -21.38 4.42 -43.90
CA GLY A 216 -22.11 5.69 -44.01
C GLY A 216 -21.74 6.55 -45.23
N LEU A 217 -20.58 6.30 -45.86
CA LEU A 217 -20.12 7.04 -47.03
C LEU A 217 -20.41 6.33 -48.37
N GLY A 218 -20.83 5.06 -48.33
CA GLY A 218 -21.27 4.31 -49.52
C GLY A 218 -22.73 4.51 -49.93
N SER A 219 -23.54 5.23 -49.14
CA SER A 219 -25.00 5.37 -49.37
C SER A 219 -25.41 6.71 -49.99
N ARG A 220 -24.55 7.30 -50.82
CA ARG A 220 -24.91 8.42 -51.71
C ARG A 220 -24.47 8.16 -53.15
N PHE A 221 -24.70 6.95 -53.65
CA PHE A 221 -24.59 6.63 -55.07
C PHE A 221 -25.82 5.88 -55.60
N ASN A 222 -27.01 6.19 -55.07
CA ASN A 222 -28.24 5.77 -55.72
C ASN A 222 -28.83 6.91 -56.57
N LYS A 223 -28.39 6.87 -57.84
CA LYS A 223 -29.04 7.32 -59.06
C LYS A 223 -30.48 7.83 -58.87
N GLN A 224 -30.71 9.09 -59.28
CA GLN A 224 -31.95 9.45 -59.94
C GLN A 224 -31.63 9.85 -61.37
N LYS A 225 -32.27 9.13 -62.30
CA LYS A 225 -32.32 9.41 -63.73
C LYS A 225 -33.22 10.61 -63.99
#